data_AF-A0A1E5QKG5-F1
#
_entry.id   AF-A0A1E5QKG5-F1
#
_cell.length_a   1.000
_cell.length_b   1.000
_cell.length_c   1.000
_cell.angle_alpha   90.00
_cell.angle_beta   90.00
_cell.angle_gamma   90.00
#
_symmetry.space_group_name_H-M   'P 1'
#
loop_
_entity.id
_entity.type
_entity.pdbx_description
1 polymer ?
#
loop_
_entity_poly.entity_id
_entity_poly.type
_entity_poly.pdbx_seq_one_letter_code
_entity_poly.pdbx_strand_id
1 'polypeptide(L)' 'MILRLLTLPLLGPIEGVAWIGEQLLERADAEIDDKENLQKRLLALQLAFDMGEISEEDFEVQEEEILLAMQAAAEAEEAD' A
#
# COMPACT_ATOMS: atom_id res chain seq x y z
N MET A 1 -22.66 -9.25 25.01
CA MET A 1 -21.44 -8.95 24.23
C MET A 1 -21.54 -9.68 22.88
N ILE A 2 -22.39 -9.17 21.96
CA ILE A 2 -22.78 -9.87 20.71
C ILE A 2 -22.52 -9.01 19.45
N LEU A 3 -22.32 -7.70 19.60
CA LEU A 3 -22.04 -6.79 18.48
C LEU A 3 -20.69 -7.07 17.78
N ARG A 4 -19.72 -7.69 18.47
CA ARG A 4 -18.41 -8.08 17.87
C ARG A 4 -18.50 -9.25 16.88
N LEU A 5 -19.57 -10.05 16.92
CA LEU A 5 -19.69 -11.22 16.02
C LEU A 5 -20.32 -10.85 14.67
N LEU A 6 -20.96 -9.68 14.57
CA LEU A 6 -21.63 -9.20 13.35
C LEU A 6 -20.70 -8.45 12.39
N THR A 7 -19.51 -8.03 12.83
CA THR A 7 -18.51 -7.38 11.96
C THR A 7 -17.50 -8.35 11.33
N LEU A 8 -17.42 -9.59 11.83
CA LEU A 8 -16.49 -10.61 11.31
C LEU A 8 -16.68 -11.01 9.83
N PRO A 9 -17.90 -11.16 9.27
CA PRO A 9 -18.03 -11.48 7.85
C PRO A 9 -17.80 -10.27 6.93
N LEU A 10 -17.65 -9.05 7.49
CA LEU A 10 -17.36 -7.82 6.75
C LEU A 10 -15.88 -7.39 6.82
N LEU A 11 -15.17 -7.75 7.89
CA LEU A 11 -13.72 -7.47 8.06
C LEU A 11 -12.83 -8.58 7.50
N GLY A 12 -13.34 -9.81 7.35
CA GLY A 12 -12.61 -10.92 6.75
C GLY A 12 -12.12 -10.72 5.30
N PRO A 13 -12.80 -9.97 4.41
CA PRO A 13 -12.26 -9.65 3.08
C PRO A 13 -11.19 -8.54 3.11
N ILE A 14 -11.19 -7.67 4.13
CA ILE A 14 -10.28 -6.50 4.22
C ILE A 14 -8.87 -6.97 4.59
N GLU A 15 -8.75 -7.88 5.55
CA GLU A 15 -7.49 -8.58 5.85
C GLU A 15 -7.00 -9.43 4.65
N GLY A 16 -7.92 -9.88 3.79
CA GLY A 16 -7.60 -10.66 2.59
C GLY A 16 -7.00 -9.84 1.44
N VAL A 17 -7.31 -8.53 1.34
CA VAL A 17 -6.72 -7.63 0.33
C VAL A 17 -5.33 -7.15 0.76
N ALA A 18 -5.12 -6.92 2.06
CA ALA A 18 -3.80 -6.60 2.62
C ALA A 18 -2.76 -7.72 2.32
N TRP A 19 -3.18 -8.99 2.41
CA TRP A 19 -2.34 -10.13 2.02
C TRP A 19 -1.99 -10.14 0.51
N ILE A 20 -2.88 -9.65 -0.35
CA ILE A 20 -2.61 -9.53 -1.80
C ILE A 20 -1.64 -8.36 -2.08
N GLY A 21 -1.67 -7.30 -1.27
CA GLY A 21 -0.69 -6.20 -1.31
C GLY A 21 0.73 -6.66 -0.94
N GLU A 22 0.87 -7.45 0.12
CA GLU A 22 2.16 -8.08 0.49
C GLU A 22 2.72 -8.96 -0.64
N GLN A 23 1.85 -9.69 -1.35
CA GLN A 23 2.26 -10.54 -2.47
C GLN A 23 2.60 -9.76 -3.76
N LEU A 24 2.10 -8.52 -3.92
CA LEU A 24 2.45 -7.66 -5.05
C LEU A 24 3.84 -7.01 -4.86
N LEU A 25 4.20 -6.70 -3.60
CA LEU A 25 5.52 -6.21 -3.19
C LEU A 25 6.64 -7.18 -3.55
N GLU A 26 6.39 -8.48 -3.49
CA GLU A 26 7.40 -9.53 -3.67
C GLU A 26 7.76 -9.83 -5.14
N ARG A 27 7.01 -9.32 -6.13
CA ARG A 27 7.18 -9.66 -7.55
C ARG A 27 7.16 -8.49 -8.54
N ALA A 28 7.41 -7.26 -8.09
CA ALA A 28 7.67 -6.15 -9.02
C ALA A 28 9.15 -6.17 -9.43
N ASP A 29 9.44 -6.88 -10.52
CA ASP A 29 10.74 -7.07 -11.16
C ASP A 29 11.60 -5.79 -11.30
N ALA A 30 12.46 -5.54 -10.32
CA ALA A 30 13.92 -5.46 -10.39
C ALA A 30 14.69 -4.56 -11.40
N GLU A 31 14.10 -3.91 -12.41
CA GLU A 31 14.93 -3.26 -13.46
C GLU A 31 14.41 -1.90 -13.99
N ILE A 32 13.49 -1.22 -13.29
CA ILE A 32 13.12 0.16 -13.61
C ILE A 32 13.15 0.98 -12.32
N ASP A 33 14.06 1.96 -12.29
CA ASP A 33 14.32 2.98 -11.27
C ASP A 33 13.40 2.93 -10.04
N ASP A 34 13.99 2.62 -8.87
CA ASP A 34 13.28 2.44 -7.60
C ASP A 34 12.32 3.61 -7.30
N LYS A 35 12.69 4.83 -7.70
CA LYS A 35 11.85 6.03 -7.54
C LYS A 35 10.62 6.04 -8.45
N GLU A 36 10.78 5.67 -9.72
CA GLU A 36 9.63 5.54 -10.64
C GLU A 36 8.68 4.44 -10.19
N ASN A 37 9.21 3.37 -9.60
CA ASN A 37 8.42 2.27 -9.06
C ASN A 37 7.54 2.74 -7.90
N LEU A 38 8.12 3.49 -6.96
CA LEU A 38 7.40 4.06 -5.83
C LEU A 38 6.31 5.07 -6.25
N GLN A 39 6.59 5.92 -7.24
CA GLN A 39 5.58 6.85 -7.78
C GLN A 39 4.40 6.12 -8.43
N LYS A 40 4.66 5.05 -9.20
CA LYS A 40 3.61 4.23 -9.82
C LYS A 40 2.76 3.52 -8.76
N ARG A 41 3.38 3.07 -7.66
CA ARG A 41 2.67 2.45 -6.53
C ARG A 41 1.75 3.45 -5.82
N LEU A 42 2.22 4.66 -5.55
CA LEU A 42 1.40 5.71 -4.93
C LEU A 42 0.18 6.05 -5.79
N LEU A 43 0.36 6.19 -7.10
CA LEU A 43 -0.75 6.44 -8.03
C LEU A 43 -1.78 5.31 -8.04
N ALA A 44 -1.32 4.05 -8.02
CA ALA A 44 -2.20 2.89 -7.98
C ALA A 44 -3.00 2.83 -6.67
N LEU A 45 -2.35 3.12 -5.54
CA LEU A 45 -2.98 3.20 -4.22
C LEU A 45 -4.09 4.27 -4.20
N GLN A 46 -3.82 5.44 -4.77
CA GLN A 46 -4.78 6.55 -4.82
C GLN A 46 -5.99 6.23 -5.71
N LEU A 47 -5.78 5.56 -6.85
CA LEU A 47 -6.87 5.09 -7.69
C LEU A 47 -7.75 4.05 -6.97
N ALA A 48 -7.13 3.13 -6.21
CA ALA A 48 -7.88 2.15 -5.42
C ALA A 48 -8.73 2.83 -4.34
N PHE A 49 -8.22 3.87 -3.68
CA PHE A 49 -8.99 4.68 -2.74
C PHE A 49 -10.14 5.43 -3.42
N ASP A 50 -9.88 6.10 -4.54
CA ASP A 50 -10.89 6.83 -5.31
C ASP A 50 -12.02 5.91 -5.80
N MET A 51 -11.71 4.64 -6.09
CA MET A 51 -12.67 3.61 -6.47
C MET A 51 -13.41 3.00 -5.27
N GLY A 52 -13.03 3.34 -4.04
CA GLY A 52 -13.59 2.80 -2.81
C GLY A 52 -13.21 1.33 -2.57
N GLU A 53 -12.11 0.86 -3.16
CA GLU A 53 -11.60 -0.51 -3.00
C GLU A 53 -10.86 -0.69 -1.67
N ILE A 54 -10.34 0.41 -1.11
CA ILE A 54 -9.65 0.45 0.19
C ILE A 54 -10.27 1.52 1.10
N SER A 55 -10.10 1.36 2.41
CA SER A 55 -10.54 2.36 3.39
C SER A 55 -9.57 3.55 3.46
N GLU A 56 -10.03 4.66 4.05
CA GLU A 56 -9.19 5.84 4.32
C GLU A 56 -8.04 5.49 5.28
N GLU A 57 -8.30 4.68 6.32
CA GLU A 57 -7.27 4.22 7.27
C GLU A 57 -6.20 3.36 6.58
N ASP A 58 -6.61 2.44 5.69
CA ASP A 58 -5.67 1.60 4.94
C ASP A 58 -4.87 2.41 3.90
N PHE A 59 -5.51 3.43 3.31
CA PHE A 59 -4.85 4.36 2.38
C PHE A 59 -3.77 5.17 3.10
N GLU A 60 -4.09 5.78 4.24
CA GLU A 60 -3.15 6.62 5.00
C GLU A 60 -1.90 5.85 5.43
N VAL A 61 -2.07 4.62 5.96
CA VAL A 61 -0.95 3.78 6.38
C VAL A 61 -0.02 3.45 5.20
N GLN A 62 -0.59 3.01 4.08
CA GLN A 62 0.20 2.63 2.91
C GLN A 62 0.82 3.84 2.20
N GLU A 63 0.14 4.98 2.18
CA GLU A 63 0.67 6.23 1.64
C GLU A 63 1.91 6.66 2.43
N GLU A 64 1.85 6.63 3.76
CA GLU A 64 3.00 6.98 4.62
C GLU A 64 4.21 6.08 4.36
N GLU A 65 4.00 4.75 4.24
CA GLU A 65 5.07 3.80 3.94
C GLU A 65 5.76 4.09 2.59
N ILE A 66 4.97 4.39 1.55
CA ILE A 66 5.50 4.70 0.22
C ILE A 66 6.29 6.01 0.25
N LEU A 67 5.77 7.04 0.93
CA LEU A 67 6.44 8.35 1.05
C LEU A 67 7.76 8.24 1.82
N LEU A 68 7.81 7.43 2.88
CA LEU A 68 9.05 7.14 3.62
C LEU A 68 10.08 6.42 2.75
N ALA A 69 9.64 5.44 1.95
CA ALA A 69 10.52 4.76 1.00
C ALA A 69 11.09 5.72 -0.06
N MET A 70 10.29 6.67 -0.54
CA MET A 70 10.74 7.70 -1.50
C MET A 70 11.80 8.63 -0.89
N GLN A 71 11.64 9.01 0.39
CA GLN A 71 12.63 9.81 1.10
C GLN A 71 13.95 9.05 1.24
N ALA A 72 13.90 7.79 1.69
CA ALA A 72 15.10 6.96 1.82
C ALA A 72 15.82 6.76 0.48
N ALA A 73 15.09 6.56 -0.62
CA ALA A 73 15.66 6.45 -1.96
C ALA A 73 16.34 7.77 -2.40
N ALA A 74 15.73 8.91 -2.12
CA ALA A 74 16.32 10.22 -2.43
C ALA A 74 17.60 10.50 -1.63
N GLU A 75 17.62 10.15 -0.34
CA GLU A 75 18.80 10.28 0.51
C GLU A 75 19.96 9.38 0.05
N ALA A 76 19.66 8.18 -0.45
CA ALA A 76 20.65 7.28 -1.02
C ALA A 76 21.28 7.85 -2.31
N GLU A 77 20.47 8.47 -3.17
CA GLU A 77 20.93 9.13 -4.41
C GLU A 77 21.86 10.32 -4.12
N GLU A 78 21.61 11.08 -3.05
CA GLU A 78 22.46 12.21 -2.65
C GLU A 78 23.79 11.81 -1.98
N ALA A 79 23.88 10.57 -1.49
CA ALA A 79 25.04 10.05 -0.76
C ALA A 79 26.09 9.37 -1.66
N ASP A 80 25.76 9.07 -2.92
CA ASP A 80 26.66 8.54 -3.97
C ASP A 80 27.33 9.65 -4.81
#